data_AF-A0A3D4SZS5-F1
#
_entry.id   AF-A0A3D4SZS5-F1
#
_cell.length_a   1.000
_cell.length_b   1.000
_cell.length_c   1.000
_cell.angle_alpha   90.00
_cell.angle_beta   90.00
_cell.angle_gamma   90.00
#
_symmetry.space_group_name_H-M   'P 1'
#
loop_
_entity.id
_entity.type
_entity.pdbx_description
1 polymer ?
#
loop_
_entity_poly.entity_id
_entity_poly.type
_entity_poly.pdbx_seq_one_letter_code
_entity_poly.pdbx_strand_id
1 'polypeptide(L)'
;FGNVMDYLQTLFGFFNAPLFATFLLGMFWKRMTPHAGWSGLVAGTAAAIIFWAFSLGESPLVNLPGQGTAFVAAGLAFVVDILVSVVVTSFTTPKPDEELVGFVKSVTPKAMLEDPKEKELPWYRRTVPLGTLCLGLVIILNVVFH
;
A
#
# COMPACT_ATOMS: atom_id res chain seq x y z
N PHE A 1 3.22 22.27 17.43
CA PHE A 1 3.81 21.04 16.87
C PHE A 1 5.03 20.68 17.69
N GLY A 2 4.95 19.63 18.53
CA GLY A 2 5.96 19.34 19.56
C GLY A 2 6.92 18.19 19.24
N ASN A 3 6.81 17.55 18.07
CA ASN A 3 7.66 16.41 17.74
C ASN A 3 7.84 16.30 16.22
N VAL A 4 9.10 16.39 15.78
CA VAL A 4 9.49 16.23 14.36
C VAL A 4 9.13 14.82 13.87
N MET A 5 9.13 13.83 14.77
CA MET A 5 8.79 12.45 14.42
C MET A 5 7.34 12.29 13.98
N ASP A 6 6.38 12.92 14.66
CA ASP A 6 4.96 12.84 14.30
C ASP A 6 4.67 13.54 12.96
N TYR A 7 5.37 14.65 12.71
CA TYR A 7 5.30 15.35 11.42
C TYR A 7 5.84 14.47 10.29
N LEU A 8 7.01 13.87 10.47
CA LEU A 8 7.62 12.99 9.47
C LEU A 8 6.77 11.72 9.23
N GLN A 9 6.20 11.12 10.28
CA GLN A 9 5.31 9.96 10.16
C GLN A 9 4.04 10.30 9.38
N THR A 10 3.44 11.46 9.66
CA THR A 10 2.25 11.94 8.94
C THR A 10 2.58 12.16 7.46
N LEU A 11 3.72 12.80 7.18
CA LEU A 11 4.20 13.04 5.82
C LEU A 11 4.47 11.72 5.08
N PHE A 12 5.18 10.78 5.70
CA PHE A 12 5.41 9.46 5.11
C PHE A 12 4.12 8.68 4.91
N GLY A 13 3.13 8.82 5.80
CA GLY A 13 1.82 8.20 5.64
C GLY A 13 1.11 8.66 4.36
N PHE A 14 1.17 9.96 4.04
CA PHE A 14 0.51 10.52 2.86
C PHE A 14 1.08 10.03 1.53
N PHE A 15 2.37 9.74 1.47
CA PHE A 15 3.01 9.26 0.24
C PHE A 15 3.07 7.73 0.17
N ASN A 16 3.32 7.07 1.30
CA ASN A 16 3.50 5.62 1.33
C ASN A 16 2.18 4.88 1.08
N ALA A 17 1.05 5.39 1.57
CA ALA A 17 -0.24 4.74 1.34
C ALA A 17 -0.68 4.75 -0.15
N PRO A 18 -0.64 5.88 -0.89
CA PRO A 18 -0.88 5.89 -2.33
C PRO A 18 0.17 5.10 -3.13
N LEU A 19 1.45 5.19 -2.76
CA LEU A 19 2.50 4.39 -3.42
C LEU A 19 2.19 2.90 -3.28
N PHE A 20 1.84 2.44 -2.08
CA PHE A 20 1.48 1.06 -1.82
C PHE A 20 0.22 0.65 -2.60
N ALA A 21 -0.79 1.51 -2.71
CA ALA A 21 -1.99 1.27 -3.52
C ALA A 21 -1.65 1.06 -5.00
N THR A 22 -0.86 1.97 -5.58
CA THR A 22 -0.41 1.89 -6.97
C THR A 22 0.44 0.62 -7.18
N PHE A 23 1.36 0.30 -6.27
CA PHE A 23 2.15 -0.94 -6.35
C PHE A 23 1.28 -2.19 -6.28
N LEU A 24 0.33 -2.24 -5.33
CA LEU A 24 -0.58 -3.38 -5.17
C LEU A 24 -1.39 -3.60 -6.45
N LEU A 25 -2.01 -2.55 -6.99
CA LEU A 25 -2.74 -2.66 -8.24
C LEU A 25 -1.84 -3.07 -9.40
N GLY A 26 -0.60 -2.57 -9.47
CA GLY A 26 0.36 -2.96 -10.50
C GLY A 26 0.71 -4.45 -10.43
N MET A 27 0.89 -4.99 -9.23
CA MET A 27 1.23 -6.40 -9.02
C MET A 27 0.07 -7.36 -9.27
N PHE A 28 -1.18 -6.93 -9.07
CA PHE A 28 -2.35 -7.82 -9.12
C PHE A 28 -3.27 -7.57 -10.33
N TRP A 29 -3.19 -6.41 -10.99
CA TRP A 29 -4.10 -6.03 -12.07
C TRP A 29 -3.39 -5.79 -13.40
N LYS A 30 -3.65 -6.69 -14.36
CA LYS A 30 -3.06 -6.68 -15.71
C LYS A 30 -3.35 -5.42 -16.53
N ARG A 31 -4.45 -4.71 -16.22
CA ARG A 31 -4.86 -3.53 -17.00
C ARG A 31 -4.20 -2.25 -16.53
N MET A 32 -3.50 -2.24 -15.39
CA MET A 32 -2.90 -1.02 -14.87
C MET A 32 -1.94 -0.41 -15.90
N THR A 33 -2.14 0.87 -16.20
CA THR A 33 -1.28 1.64 -17.09
C THR A 33 -0.39 2.62 -16.32
N PRO A 34 0.77 3.03 -16.86
CA PRO A 34 1.61 4.05 -16.22
C PRO A 34 0.88 5.37 -15.96
N HIS A 35 -0.03 5.76 -16.86
CA HIS A 35 -0.86 6.95 -16.69
C HIS A 35 -1.86 6.80 -15.54
N ALA A 36 -2.46 5.61 -15.37
CA ALA A 36 -3.32 5.31 -14.24
C ALA A 36 -2.55 5.36 -12.91
N GLY A 37 -1.35 4.78 -12.85
CA GLY A 37 -0.53 4.82 -11.63
C GLY A 37 -0.11 6.24 -11.24
N TRP A 38 0.33 7.07 -12.19
CA TRP A 38 0.68 8.46 -11.89
C TRP A 38 -0.52 9.30 -11.44
N SER A 39 -1.63 9.21 -12.15
CA SER A 39 -2.84 9.97 -11.83
C SER A 39 -3.47 9.53 -10.51
N GLY A 40 -3.48 8.21 -10.23
CA GLY A 40 -3.87 7.64 -8.94
C GLY A 40 -3.03 8.20 -7.81
N LEU A 41 -1.70 8.14 -7.94
CA LEU A 41 -0.77 8.60 -6.90
C LEU A 41 -0.99 10.08 -6.55
N VAL A 42 -1.07 10.92 -7.57
CA VAL A 42 -1.26 12.37 -7.41
C VAL A 42 -2.61 12.65 -6.77
N ALA A 43 -3.67 11.99 -7.22
CA ALA A 43 -5.01 12.17 -6.67
C ALA A 43 -5.14 11.67 -5.23
N GLY A 44 -4.57 10.50 -4.92
CA GLY A 44 -4.55 9.93 -3.56
C GLY A 44 -3.79 10.82 -2.58
N THR A 45 -2.61 11.29 -2.97
CA THR A 45 -1.81 12.22 -2.17
C THR A 45 -2.55 13.55 -1.96
N ALA A 46 -3.14 14.12 -3.02
CA ALA A 46 -3.91 15.36 -2.91
C ALA A 46 -5.12 15.20 -1.99
N ALA A 47 -5.85 14.09 -2.08
CA ALA A 47 -6.99 13.80 -1.22
C ALA A 47 -6.59 13.66 0.26
N ALA A 48 -5.44 13.04 0.55
CA ALA A 48 -4.90 12.95 1.91
C ALA A 48 -4.55 14.33 2.48
N ILE A 49 -3.88 15.18 1.68
CA ILE A 49 -3.51 16.55 2.06
C ILE A 49 -4.77 17.41 2.28
N ILE A 50 -5.77 17.32 1.40
CA ILE A 50 -7.03 18.04 1.53
C ILE A 50 -7.75 17.61 2.82
N PHE A 51 -7.87 16.30 3.06
CA PHE A 51 -8.47 15.78 4.29
C PHE A 51 -7.72 16.27 5.55
N TRP A 52 -6.39 16.25 5.51
CA TRP A 52 -5.57 16.76 6.60
C TRP A 52 -5.75 18.27 6.83
N ALA A 53 -5.85 19.07 5.76
CA ALA A 53 -6.13 20.49 5.84
C ALA A 53 -7.50 20.78 6.48
N PHE A 54 -8.53 19.99 6.15
CA PHE A 54 -9.83 20.08 6.82
C PHE A 54 -9.79 19.65 8.29
N SER A 55 -8.85 18.79 8.67
CA SER A 55 -8.65 18.40 10.06
C SER A 55 -7.91 19.45 10.92
N LEU A 56 -7.32 20.48 10.31
CA LEU A 56 -6.57 21.55 10.98
C LEU A 56 -7.41 22.80 11.33
N GLY A 57 -8.69 22.84 10.95
CA GLY A 57 -9.57 23.99 11.19
C GLY A 57 -10.09 24.12 12.63
N GLU A 58 -10.66 25.29 12.96
CA GLU A 58 -11.22 25.61 14.29
C GLU A 58 -12.44 24.74 14.67
N SER A 59 -13.08 24.10 13.69
CA SER A 59 -14.14 23.09 13.87
C SER A 59 -13.77 21.82 13.09
N PRO A 60 -12.89 20.95 13.62
CA PRO A 60 -12.49 19.76 12.90
C PRO A 60 -13.69 18.82 12.72
N LEU A 61 -14.06 18.56 11.46
CA LEU A 61 -15.11 17.58 11.11
C LEU A 61 -14.76 16.16 11.59
N VAL A 62 -13.46 15.89 11.77
CA VAL A 62 -12.93 14.62 12.26
C VAL A 62 -11.77 14.93 13.20
N ASN A 63 -11.97 14.76 14.51
CA ASN A 63 -10.90 14.87 15.50
C ASN A 63 -10.75 13.51 16.20
N LEU A 64 -9.79 12.71 15.72
CA LEU A 64 -9.39 11.48 16.40
C LEU A 64 -8.17 11.78 17.29
N PRO A 65 -8.15 11.31 18.54
CA PRO A 65 -6.98 11.46 19.40
C PRO A 65 -5.76 10.73 18.82
N GLY A 66 -4.58 11.34 18.98
CA GLY A 66 -3.29 10.76 18.57
C GLY A 66 -3.07 10.72 17.06
N GLN A 67 -2.63 9.56 16.54
CA GLN A 67 -2.35 9.35 15.11
C GLN A 67 -3.57 8.89 14.29
N GLY A 68 -4.76 8.79 14.89
CA GLY A 68 -5.97 8.30 14.23
C GLY A 68 -6.31 9.07 12.96
N THR A 69 -6.16 10.40 12.96
CA THR A 69 -6.36 11.23 11.78
C THR A 69 -5.40 10.90 10.63
N ALA A 70 -4.13 10.58 10.94
CA ALA A 70 -3.16 10.19 9.93
C ALA A 70 -3.50 8.83 9.29
N PHE A 71 -4.03 7.88 10.07
CA PHE A 71 -4.50 6.60 9.55
C PHE A 71 -5.73 6.76 8.64
N VAL A 72 -6.69 7.59 9.02
CA VAL A 72 -7.87 7.87 8.17
C VAL A 72 -7.44 8.58 6.89
N ALA A 73 -6.55 9.56 6.98
CA ALA A 73 -6.00 10.25 5.82
C ALA A 73 -5.28 9.27 4.88
N ALA A 74 -4.44 8.39 5.41
CA ALA A 74 -3.73 7.36 4.64
C ALA A 74 -4.70 6.36 3.98
N GLY A 75 -5.73 5.92 4.70
CA GLY A 75 -6.78 5.05 4.16
C GLY A 75 -7.59 5.72 3.05
N LEU A 76 -7.92 6.99 3.20
CA LEU A 76 -8.59 7.78 2.18
C LEU A 76 -7.70 7.97 0.94
N ALA A 77 -6.41 8.26 1.15
CA ALA A 77 -5.40 8.33 0.10
C ALA A 77 -5.36 7.03 -0.73
N PHE A 78 -5.34 5.90 -0.03
CA PHE A 78 -5.31 4.56 -0.62
C PHE A 78 -6.57 4.27 -1.45
N VAL A 79 -7.76 4.60 -0.94
CA VAL A 79 -9.02 4.37 -1.66
C VAL A 79 -9.14 5.28 -2.89
N VAL A 80 -8.78 6.56 -2.76
CA VAL A 80 -8.84 7.51 -3.88
C VAL A 80 -7.83 7.13 -4.97
N ASP A 81 -6.61 6.73 -4.60
CA ASP A 81 -5.60 6.23 -5.53
C ASP A 81 -6.14 5.06 -6.36
N ILE A 82 -6.77 4.07 -5.70
CA ILE A 82 -7.37 2.92 -6.37
C ILE A 82 -8.47 3.36 -7.32
N LEU A 83 -9.41 4.18 -6.86
CA LEU A 83 -10.56 4.61 -7.67
C LEU A 83 -10.12 5.38 -8.92
N VAL A 84 -9.20 6.33 -8.77
CA VAL A 84 -8.68 7.11 -9.90
C VAL A 84 -7.90 6.20 -10.85
N SER A 85 -7.06 5.31 -10.32
CA SER A 85 -6.34 4.31 -11.13
C SER A 85 -7.30 3.41 -11.91
N VAL A 86 -8.40 2.94 -11.30
CA VAL A 86 -9.44 2.12 -11.95
C VAL A 86 -10.12 2.89 -13.09
N VAL A 87 -10.53 4.13 -12.82
CA VAL A 87 -11.23 4.98 -13.79
C VAL A 87 -10.32 5.28 -14.96
N VAL A 88 -9.11 5.77 -14.71
CA VAL A 88 -8.15 6.12 -15.78
C VAL A 88 -7.77 4.88 -16.57
N THR A 89 -7.55 3.74 -15.90
CA THR A 89 -7.27 2.46 -16.59
C THR A 89 -8.38 2.09 -17.57
N SER A 90 -9.65 2.34 -17.23
CA SER A 90 -10.80 2.03 -18.09
C SER A 90 -10.86 2.88 -19.36
N PHE A 91 -10.21 4.05 -19.37
CA PHE A 91 -10.11 4.94 -20.53
C PHE A 91 -8.75 4.84 -21.26
N THR A 92 -7.80 4.08 -20.73
CA THR A 92 -6.46 3.90 -21.35
C THR A 92 -6.31 2.53 -22.00
N THR A 93 -5.45 2.43 -23.00
CA THR A 93 -5.11 1.16 -23.65
C THR A 93 -4.16 0.33 -22.75
N PRO A 94 -4.55 -0.89 -22.35
CA PRO A 94 -3.68 -1.76 -21.57
C PRO A 94 -2.49 -2.24 -22.41
N LYS A 95 -1.35 -2.48 -21.74
CA LYS A 95 -0.17 -3.07 -22.37
C LYS A 95 -0.42 -4.54 -22.75
N PRO A 96 0.30 -5.09 -23.76
CA PRO A 96 0.21 -6.50 -24.12
C PRO A 96 0.58 -7.41 -22.93
N ASP A 97 -0.17 -8.50 -22.76
CA ASP A 97 0.01 -9.45 -21.65
C ASP A 97 1.43 -10.04 -21.58
N GLU A 98 2.12 -10.14 -22.71
CA GLU A 98 3.49 -10.65 -22.82
C GLU A 98 4.52 -9.77 -22.10
N GLU A 99 4.31 -8.45 -22.03
CA GLU A 99 5.18 -7.51 -21.30
C GLU A 99 4.93 -7.55 -19.78
N LEU A 100 3.81 -8.14 -19.36
CA LEU A 100 3.38 -8.16 -17.96
C LEU A 100 3.87 -9.42 -17.22
N VAL A 101 4.37 -10.43 -17.97
CA VAL A 101 4.89 -11.69 -17.43
C VAL A 101 6.09 -11.40 -16.52
N GLY A 102 6.00 -11.80 -15.25
CA GLY A 102 7.02 -11.53 -14.22
C GLY A 102 6.75 -10.28 -13.38
N PHE A 103 5.91 -9.34 -13.85
CA PHE A 103 5.55 -8.12 -13.12
C PHE A 103 4.17 -8.21 -12.45
N VAL A 104 3.22 -8.93 -13.06
CA VAL A 104 1.87 -9.09 -12.52
C VAL A 104 1.61 -10.55 -12.18
N LYS A 105 1.27 -10.83 -10.92
CA LYS A 105 1.04 -12.21 -10.41
C LYS A 105 0.03 -12.99 -11.25
N SER A 106 -0.92 -12.31 -11.88
CA SER A 106 -2.00 -12.93 -12.65
C SER A 106 -1.60 -13.37 -14.07
N VAL A 107 -0.47 -12.92 -14.61
CA VAL A 107 0.10 -13.42 -15.88
C VAL A 107 1.34 -14.28 -15.66
N THR A 108 2.04 -14.12 -14.54
CA THR A 108 3.25 -14.91 -14.26
C THR A 108 2.89 -16.39 -14.04
N PRO A 109 3.45 -17.33 -14.81
CA PRO A 109 3.24 -18.76 -14.61
C PRO A 109 3.58 -19.17 -13.19
N LYS A 110 2.74 -19.99 -12.54
CA LYS A 110 2.95 -20.44 -11.15
C LYS A 110 4.30 -21.12 -10.93
N ALA A 111 4.82 -21.81 -11.94
CA ALA A 111 6.15 -22.43 -11.92
C ALA A 111 7.32 -21.44 -11.80
N MET A 112 7.11 -20.16 -12.14
CA MET A 112 8.10 -19.08 -11.94
C MET A 112 7.91 -18.33 -10.60
N LEU A 113 6.78 -18.54 -9.90
CA LEU A 113 6.50 -17.88 -8.62
C LEU A 113 7.11 -18.62 -7.43
N GLU A 114 7.39 -19.92 -7.57
CA GLU A 114 8.03 -20.74 -6.55
C GLU A 114 9.51 -20.92 -6.91
N ASP A 115 10.41 -20.60 -5.99
CA ASP A 115 11.82 -20.96 -6.14
C ASP A 115 11.95 -22.48 -5.91
N PRO A 116 12.26 -23.29 -6.95
CA PRO A 116 12.36 -24.74 -6.81
C PRO A 116 13.42 -25.17 -5.79
N LYS A 117 14.38 -24.30 -5.45
CA LYS A 117 15.44 -24.58 -4.47
C LYS A 117 15.06 -24.21 -3.03
N GLU A 118 13.94 -23.51 -2.80
CA GLU A 118 13.56 -23.07 -1.44
C GLU A 118 13.29 -24.27 -0.51
N LYS A 119 12.79 -25.38 -1.06
CA LYS A 119 12.52 -26.62 -0.31
C LYS A 119 13.79 -27.36 0.12
N GLU A 120 14.93 -27.10 -0.52
CA GLU A 120 16.22 -27.72 -0.20
C GLU A 120 17.04 -26.89 0.82
N LEU A 121 16.68 -25.62 1.02
CA LEU A 121 17.41 -24.73 1.93
C LEU A 121 17.16 -25.07 3.42
N PRO A 122 18.10 -24.79 4.32
CA PRO A 122 17.88 -24.90 5.77
C PRO A 122 16.73 -24.03 6.28
N TRP A 123 16.04 -24.44 7.35
CA TRP A 123 14.82 -23.79 7.87
C TRP A 123 14.93 -22.28 8.12
N TYR A 124 16.10 -21.79 8.55
CA TYR A 124 16.37 -20.36 8.81
C TYR A 124 16.63 -19.52 7.55
N ARG A 125 16.74 -20.14 6.37
CA ARG A 125 16.82 -19.46 5.07
C ARG A 125 15.53 -19.55 4.27
N ARG A 126 14.52 -20.24 4.80
CA ARG A 126 13.20 -20.36 4.17
C ARG A 126 12.33 -19.17 4.58
N THR A 127 11.56 -18.65 3.64
CA THR A 127 10.70 -17.48 3.89
C THR A 127 9.54 -17.83 4.82
N VAL A 128 8.94 -19.02 4.62
CA VAL A 128 7.74 -19.45 5.35
C VAL A 128 7.97 -19.63 6.86
N PRO A 129 8.98 -20.39 7.34
CA PRO A 129 9.19 -20.59 8.78
C PRO A 129 9.51 -19.31 9.53
N LEU A 130 10.32 -18.41 8.93
CA LEU A 130 10.63 -17.11 9.51
C LEU A 130 9.38 -16.22 9.60
N GLY A 131 8.58 -16.18 8.53
CA GLY A 131 7.31 -15.44 8.53
C GLY A 131 6.33 -15.94 9.60
N THR A 132 6.20 -17.25 9.75
CA THR A 132 5.36 -17.86 10.80
C THR A 132 5.88 -17.54 12.21
N LEU A 133 7.20 -17.58 12.43
CA LEU A 133 7.80 -17.21 13.72
C LEU A 133 7.51 -15.75 14.07
N CYS A 134 7.72 -14.83 13.12
CA CYS A 134 7.42 -13.40 13.32
C CYS A 134 5.95 -13.17 13.64
N LEU A 135 5.02 -13.82 12.91
CA LEU A 135 3.58 -13.75 13.21
C LEU A 135 3.25 -14.26 14.60
N GLY A 136 3.84 -15.39 15.00
CA GLY A 136 3.67 -15.94 16.34
C GLY A 136 4.14 -14.97 17.43
N LEU A 137 5.31 -14.37 17.25
CA LEU A 137 5.84 -13.36 18.19
C LEU A 137 4.92 -12.14 18.29
N VAL A 138 4.43 -11.61 17.17
CA VAL A 138 3.50 -10.47 17.16
C VAL A 138 2.22 -10.80 17.94
N ILE A 139 1.63 -11.98 17.71
CA ILE A 139 0.42 -12.41 18.43
C ILE A 139 0.70 -12.57 19.92
N ILE A 140 1.80 -13.23 20.30
CA ILE A 140 2.16 -13.45 21.71
C ILE A 140 2.36 -12.10 22.42
N LEU A 141 3.15 -11.20 21.83
CA LEU A 141 3.39 -9.88 22.41
C LEU A 141 2.10 -9.07 22.51
N ASN A 142 1.24 -9.14 21.49
CA ASN A 142 -0.05 -8.46 21.54
C ASN A 142 -0.92 -9.00 22.69
N VAL A 143 -0.96 -10.31 22.92
CA VAL A 143 -1.72 -10.91 24.03
C VAL A 143 -1.12 -10.57 25.41
N VAL A 144 0.21 -10.47 25.52
CA VAL A 144 0.90 -10.18 26.79
C VAL A 144 0.79 -8.70 27.20
N PHE A 145 0.78 -7.78 26.22
CA PHE A 145 0.80 -6.33 26.46
C PHE A 145 -0.55 -5.63 26.21
N HIS A 146 -1.60 -6.37 25.84
CA HIS A 146 -2.97 -5.88 25.79
C HIS A 146 -3.63 -5.96 27.17
#